data_AF-A0A381ZT54-F1
#
_entry.id   AF-A0A381ZT54-F1
#
_cell.length_a   1.000
_cell.length_b   1.000
_cell.length_c   1.000
_cell.angle_alpha   90.00
_cell.angle_beta   90.00
_cell.angle_gamma   90.00
#
_symmetry.space_group_name_H-M   'P 1'
#
loop_
_entity.id
_entity.type
_entity.pdbx_description
1 polymer ?
#
loop_
_entity_poly.entity_id
_entity_poly.type
_entity_poly.pdbx_seq_one_letter_code
_entity_poly.pdbx_strand_id
1 'polypeptide(L)'
;MLKFISLKFFHLRLIRFFDVHRRASAAAAVLVLLSGCEVFKTLPDITMFEPTSYFGGATSDEPRAALVARDVLAAGGSAADAAVALYFTLAVTYPSTASLGGGGLCLVYNPDKNNGGTTEVIEFNALAAETGSTAPRRPNAIPGTVRGMYALQARYGRLPWSRLLAPAEAYASLGHQVSRALARDIRLAGPSLFIDRDMRKIFLHNDGSPISEGQRVFQLELGSVLSQLRIKGAGVFYSGSVAKVLSTGAARVEGALTIEELRAFAPTWRDSVTLSFGTLVFHTAPPPAAGGLTAAAMFHLLAENDRYLDTPADERAHLFAEVSKRAFADRQTWINAEKFVALDSSRLQSAMSSYNSNQATVSEKLS
;
A
#
# COMPACT_ATOMS: atom_id res chain seq x y z
N MET A 1 24.23 -64.70 97.44
CA MET A 1 25.71 -64.58 97.45
C MET A 1 26.08 -63.57 96.35
N LEU A 2 26.83 -62.51 96.71
CA LEU A 2 27.28 -61.36 95.89
C LEU A 2 26.19 -60.34 95.44
N LYS A 3 26.11 -59.09 95.96
CA LYS A 3 26.89 -57.84 95.62
C LYS A 3 26.65 -57.40 94.15
N PHE A 4 26.20 -56.20 93.73
CA PHE A 4 26.20 -54.80 94.23
C PHE A 4 25.15 -53.93 93.46
N ILE A 5 24.36 -53.12 94.18
CA ILE A 5 24.06 -51.66 94.04
C ILE A 5 23.64 -51.01 92.68
N SER A 6 22.36 -50.56 92.69
CA SER A 6 21.77 -49.25 92.31
C SER A 6 21.85 -48.68 90.88
N LEU A 7 20.70 -48.75 90.20
CA LEU A 7 20.34 -48.10 88.94
C LEU A 7 19.43 -46.88 89.24
N LYS A 8 19.98 -45.66 89.26
CA LYS A 8 19.20 -44.41 89.29
C LYS A 8 19.98 -43.31 88.57
N PHE A 9 19.88 -43.22 87.23
CA PHE A 9 20.20 -42.00 86.46
C PHE A 9 19.90 -42.20 84.96
N PHE A 10 18.66 -42.54 84.55
CA PHE A 10 18.37 -42.61 83.10
C PHE A 10 16.92 -42.31 82.68
N HIS A 11 16.11 -41.65 83.51
CA HIS A 11 14.67 -41.47 83.21
C HIS A 11 14.16 -40.04 83.04
N LEU A 12 15.03 -39.03 82.96
CA LEU A 12 14.61 -37.63 82.79
C LEU A 12 15.07 -36.94 81.50
N ARG A 13 15.73 -37.65 80.57
CA ARG A 13 16.15 -37.07 79.27
C ARG A 13 15.27 -37.43 78.07
N LEU A 14 14.35 -38.39 78.17
CA LEU A 14 13.52 -38.81 77.03
C LEU A 14 12.25 -37.97 76.80
N ILE A 15 11.74 -37.24 77.81
CA ILE A 15 10.46 -36.54 77.68
C ILE A 15 10.60 -35.17 76.99
N ARG A 16 11.80 -34.55 77.01
CA ARG A 16 12.04 -33.25 76.33
C ARG A 16 12.36 -33.37 74.84
N PHE A 17 12.64 -34.56 74.33
CA PHE A 17 12.97 -34.75 72.91
C PHE A 17 11.73 -34.86 72.00
N PHE A 18 10.61 -35.36 72.54
CA PHE A 18 9.39 -35.57 71.76
C PHE A 18 8.52 -34.31 71.58
N ASP A 19 8.60 -33.33 72.49
CA ASP A 19 7.76 -32.12 72.41
C ASP A 19 8.36 -31.05 71.46
N VAL A 20 9.69 -31.03 71.30
CA VAL A 20 10.37 -30.13 70.34
C VAL A 20 10.09 -30.57 68.90
N HIS A 21 10.08 -31.88 68.63
CA HIS A 21 9.76 -32.39 67.29
C HIS A 21 8.29 -32.18 66.90
N ARG A 22 7.34 -32.29 67.85
CA ARG A 22 5.91 -32.06 67.53
C ARG A 22 5.60 -30.61 67.20
N ARG A 23 6.28 -29.66 67.86
CA ARG A 23 6.15 -28.22 67.55
C ARG A 23 6.90 -27.84 66.27
N ALA A 24 8.05 -28.45 65.99
CA ALA A 24 8.78 -28.24 64.74
C ALA A 24 8.03 -28.80 63.51
N SER A 25 7.36 -29.96 63.63
CA SER A 25 6.56 -30.52 62.55
C SER A 25 5.27 -29.73 62.28
N ALA A 26 4.64 -29.15 63.31
CA ALA A 26 3.49 -28.26 63.13
C ALA A 26 3.88 -26.92 62.50
N ALA A 27 5.03 -26.35 62.88
CA ALA A 27 5.54 -25.11 62.26
C ALA A 27 5.95 -25.33 60.79
N ALA A 28 6.54 -26.48 60.46
CA ALA A 28 6.88 -26.84 59.08
C ALA A 28 5.63 -27.04 58.20
N ALA A 29 4.55 -27.64 58.74
CA ALA A 29 3.29 -27.80 57.99
C ALA A 29 2.56 -26.47 57.74
N VAL A 30 2.65 -25.50 58.66
CA VAL A 30 2.08 -24.16 58.47
C VAL A 30 2.92 -23.32 57.50
N LEU A 31 4.24 -23.49 57.46
CA LEU A 31 5.12 -22.84 56.48
C LEU A 31 4.93 -23.37 55.04
N VAL A 32 4.59 -24.66 54.87
CA VAL A 32 4.27 -25.24 53.55
C VAL A 32 2.89 -24.81 53.05
N LEU A 33 1.94 -24.51 53.94
CA LEU A 33 0.61 -24.00 53.58
C LEU A 33 0.60 -22.49 53.25
N LEU A 34 1.64 -21.73 53.63
CA LEU A 34 1.77 -20.30 53.33
C LEU A 34 2.65 -19.99 52.11
N SER A 35 3.32 -20.98 51.52
CA SER A 35 4.03 -20.84 50.24
C SER A 35 3.12 -20.94 49.00
N GLY A 36 1.81 -21.02 49.19
CA GLY A 36 0.81 -20.83 48.14
C GLY A 36 0.64 -19.37 47.75
N CYS A 37 1.73 -18.62 47.55
CA CYS A 37 1.67 -17.51 46.61
C CYS A 37 1.41 -18.15 45.25
N GLU A 38 0.20 -17.99 44.74
CA GLU A 38 -0.04 -18.04 43.30
C GLU A 38 0.99 -17.11 42.66
N VAL A 39 2.10 -17.68 42.21
CA VAL A 39 2.73 -17.20 41.00
C VAL A 39 1.64 -17.45 39.97
N PHE A 40 0.79 -16.44 39.76
CA PHE A 40 0.22 -16.22 38.45
C PHE A 40 1.44 -16.31 37.52
N LYS A 41 1.66 -17.51 36.97
CA LYS A 41 2.23 -17.60 35.65
C LYS A 41 1.21 -16.85 34.84
N THR A 42 1.40 -15.54 34.73
CA THR A 42 1.08 -14.85 33.50
C THR A 42 1.47 -15.84 32.43
N LEU A 43 0.46 -16.35 31.71
CA LEU A 43 0.70 -17.03 30.45
C LEU A 43 1.79 -16.21 29.78
N PRO A 44 2.90 -16.84 29.31
CA PRO A 44 3.96 -16.09 28.67
C PRO A 44 3.25 -15.11 27.75
N ASP A 45 3.50 -13.82 27.96
CA ASP A 45 2.83 -12.79 27.20
C ASP A 45 3.00 -13.25 25.75
N ILE A 46 1.91 -13.70 25.13
CA ILE A 46 1.97 -14.11 23.74
C ILE A 46 1.96 -12.79 23.01
N THR A 47 3.05 -12.06 23.15
CA THR A 47 3.53 -11.18 22.12
C THR A 47 3.73 -12.10 20.93
N MET A 48 2.66 -12.31 20.15
CA MET A 48 2.73 -12.92 18.81
C MET A 48 3.71 -12.13 17.90
N PHE A 49 4.21 -11.00 18.40
CA PHE A 49 5.22 -10.16 17.80
C PHE A 49 6.23 -9.78 18.87
N GLU A 50 7.33 -10.52 18.99
CA GLU A 50 8.59 -9.85 19.35
C GLU A 50 8.76 -8.73 18.32
N PRO A 51 9.04 -7.48 18.73
CA PRO A 51 9.41 -6.44 17.79
C PRO A 51 10.77 -6.83 17.20
N THR A 52 10.75 -7.62 16.13
CA THR A 52 11.90 -7.78 15.26
C THR A 52 12.28 -6.37 14.83
N SER A 53 13.53 -5.97 15.04
CA SER A 53 14.07 -4.64 14.78
C SER A 53 14.07 -4.23 13.29
N TYR A 54 13.22 -4.87 12.48
CA TYR A 54 13.04 -4.67 11.05
C TYR A 54 11.53 -4.59 10.76
N PHE A 55 10.93 -3.44 11.01
CA PHE A 55 9.54 -3.19 10.60
C PHE A 55 9.52 -2.74 9.13
N GLY A 56 9.45 -3.71 8.22
CA GLY A 56 9.13 -3.47 6.81
C GLY A 56 7.67 -3.85 6.55
N GLY A 57 6.85 -2.90 6.11
CA GLY A 57 5.45 -3.13 5.80
C GLY A 57 5.14 -2.86 4.32
N ALA A 58 4.21 -3.62 3.76
CA ALA A 58 3.62 -3.36 2.45
C ALA A 58 2.11 -3.59 2.52
N THR A 59 1.35 -2.76 1.81
CA THR A 59 -0.10 -2.87 1.69
C THR A 59 -0.48 -2.84 0.21
N SER A 60 -1.53 -3.57 -0.16
CA SER A 60 -2.00 -3.71 -1.54
C SER A 60 -3.49 -4.04 -1.56
N ASP A 61 -4.15 -3.74 -2.68
CA ASP A 61 -5.56 -4.03 -2.92
C ASP A 61 -5.85 -5.55 -3.02
N GLU A 62 -4.81 -6.37 -3.20
CA GLU A 62 -4.90 -7.80 -3.42
C GLU A 62 -3.82 -8.55 -2.62
N PRO A 63 -4.16 -9.67 -1.94
CA PRO A 63 -3.27 -10.31 -0.98
C PRO A 63 -2.00 -10.90 -1.59
N ARG A 64 -2.03 -11.44 -2.81
CA ARG A 64 -0.81 -12.02 -3.43
C ARG A 64 0.22 -10.94 -3.73
N ALA A 65 -0.21 -9.77 -4.19
CA ALA A 65 0.70 -8.64 -4.41
C ALA A 65 1.33 -8.15 -3.09
N ALA A 66 0.56 -8.07 -2.01
CA ALA A 66 1.09 -7.76 -0.67
C ALA A 66 2.08 -8.83 -0.17
N LEU A 67 1.78 -10.11 -0.38
CA LEU A 67 2.67 -11.22 0.00
C LEU A 67 3.98 -11.20 -0.80
N VAL A 68 3.92 -10.94 -2.12
CA VAL A 68 5.13 -10.78 -2.95
C VAL A 68 5.98 -9.62 -2.44
N ALA A 69 5.36 -8.48 -2.09
CA ALA A 69 6.06 -7.33 -1.54
C ALA A 69 6.74 -7.65 -0.21
N ARG A 70 6.03 -8.35 0.70
CA ARG A 70 6.57 -8.85 1.97
C ARG A 70 7.78 -9.74 1.71
N ASP A 71 7.68 -10.68 0.78
CA ASP A 71 8.78 -11.61 0.48
C ASP A 71 10.01 -10.89 -0.09
N VAL A 72 9.79 -9.83 -0.88
CA VAL A 72 10.86 -8.94 -1.36
C VAL A 72 11.54 -8.18 -0.20
N LEU A 73 10.75 -7.64 0.74
CA LEU A 73 11.30 -6.98 1.93
C LEU A 73 12.07 -7.98 2.81
N ALA A 74 11.52 -9.17 3.02
CA ALA A 74 12.15 -10.24 3.79
C ALA A 74 13.46 -10.74 3.13
N ALA A 75 13.55 -10.65 1.80
CA ALA A 75 14.77 -10.96 1.05
C ALA A 75 15.81 -9.81 1.05
N GLY A 76 15.61 -8.75 1.84
CA GLY A 76 16.52 -7.62 1.95
C GLY A 76 16.34 -6.52 0.89
N GLY A 77 15.23 -6.56 0.14
CA GLY A 77 14.88 -5.50 -0.80
C GLY A 77 14.50 -4.19 -0.13
N SER A 78 14.58 -3.10 -0.88
CA SER A 78 14.09 -1.80 -0.43
C SER A 78 12.58 -1.67 -0.58
N ALA A 79 12.00 -0.60 -0.03
CA ALA A 79 10.59 -0.25 -0.30
C ALA A 79 10.32 -0.06 -1.80
N ALA A 80 11.30 0.43 -2.58
CA ALA A 80 11.18 0.56 -4.03
C ALA A 80 11.15 -0.80 -4.72
N ASP A 81 12.00 -1.75 -4.32
CA ASP A 81 11.95 -3.13 -4.84
C ASP A 81 10.59 -3.77 -4.57
N ALA A 82 10.10 -3.62 -3.33
CA ALA A 82 8.81 -4.17 -2.90
C ALA A 82 7.65 -3.55 -3.71
N ALA A 83 7.65 -2.23 -3.90
CA ALA A 83 6.64 -1.52 -4.71
C ALA A 83 6.64 -2.00 -6.17
N VAL A 84 7.81 -2.23 -6.77
CA VAL A 84 7.92 -2.72 -8.15
C VAL A 84 7.38 -4.15 -8.27
N ALA A 85 7.82 -5.07 -7.40
CA ALA A 85 7.34 -6.45 -7.44
C ALA A 85 5.82 -6.56 -7.17
N LEU A 86 5.33 -5.76 -6.22
CA LEU A 86 3.90 -5.60 -5.92
C LEU A 86 3.15 -5.15 -7.18
N TYR A 87 3.59 -4.07 -7.83
CA TYR A 87 2.91 -3.52 -8.98
C TYR A 87 2.85 -4.51 -10.15
N PHE A 88 3.97 -5.13 -10.51
CA PHE A 88 3.98 -6.12 -11.60
C PHE A 88 3.10 -7.34 -11.26
N THR A 89 3.02 -7.71 -9.99
CA THR A 89 2.08 -8.76 -9.54
C THR A 89 0.64 -8.31 -9.75
N LEU A 90 0.26 -7.10 -9.35
CA LEU A 90 -1.07 -6.53 -9.60
C LEU A 90 -1.39 -6.43 -11.11
N ALA A 91 -0.40 -6.08 -11.94
CA ALA A 91 -0.59 -6.02 -13.39
C ALA A 91 -1.02 -7.36 -14.01
N VAL A 92 -0.84 -8.47 -13.28
CA VAL A 92 -1.30 -9.80 -13.63
C VAL A 92 -2.54 -10.19 -12.82
N THR A 93 -2.49 -10.06 -11.49
CA THR A 93 -3.53 -10.61 -10.59
C THR A 93 -4.75 -9.70 -10.46
N TYR A 94 -4.61 -8.41 -10.74
CA TYR A 94 -5.68 -7.42 -10.70
C TYR A 94 -5.58 -6.41 -11.88
N PRO A 95 -5.72 -6.88 -13.14
CA PRO A 95 -5.43 -6.10 -14.34
C PRO A 95 -6.45 -4.98 -14.64
N SER A 96 -7.56 -4.89 -13.89
CA SER A 96 -8.51 -3.77 -13.97
C SER A 96 -7.99 -2.50 -13.27
N THR A 97 -6.96 -2.60 -12.43
CA THR A 97 -6.42 -1.46 -11.65
C THR A 97 -4.94 -1.18 -11.94
N ALA A 98 -4.12 -2.20 -12.18
CA ALA A 98 -2.72 -2.07 -12.57
C ALA A 98 -2.48 -2.69 -13.95
N SER A 99 -1.64 -2.08 -14.78
CA SER A 99 -1.29 -2.65 -16.09
C SER A 99 0.01 -2.10 -16.65
N LEU A 100 0.65 -2.89 -17.52
CA LEU A 100 1.80 -2.43 -18.30
C LEU A 100 1.45 -1.29 -19.26
N GLY A 101 0.17 -1.19 -19.65
CA GLY A 101 -0.39 -0.18 -20.55
C GLY A 101 -0.76 1.15 -19.89
N GLY A 102 -0.66 1.24 -18.56
CA GLY A 102 -1.07 2.42 -17.80
C GLY A 102 0.06 3.43 -17.54
N GLY A 103 -0.12 4.19 -16.47
CA GLY A 103 0.88 5.09 -15.93
C GLY A 103 0.54 5.46 -14.49
N GLY A 104 1.26 6.42 -13.94
CA GLY A 104 1.00 6.90 -12.59
C GLY A 104 2.14 7.77 -12.07
N LEU A 105 2.23 7.84 -10.74
CA LEU A 105 3.31 8.50 -10.04
C LEU A 105 3.65 7.75 -8.76
N CYS A 106 4.86 7.95 -8.24
CA CYS A 106 5.28 7.40 -6.95
C CYS A 106 6.00 8.49 -6.15
N LEU A 107 5.53 8.72 -4.92
CA LEU A 107 6.19 9.56 -3.93
C LEU A 107 7.16 8.67 -3.13
N VAL A 108 8.42 9.07 -3.08
CA VAL A 108 9.49 8.30 -2.41
C VAL A 108 10.16 9.18 -1.37
N TYR A 109 10.15 8.74 -0.12
CA TYR A 109 10.98 9.30 0.93
C TYR A 109 12.25 8.47 1.08
N ASN A 110 13.41 9.12 0.96
CA ASN A 110 14.70 8.52 1.23
C ASN A 110 15.32 9.19 2.46
N PRO A 111 15.42 8.52 3.62
CA PRO A 111 15.97 9.12 4.84
C PRO A 111 17.49 9.35 4.76
N ASP A 112 18.21 8.60 3.93
CA ASP A 112 19.68 8.61 3.91
C ASP A 112 20.26 9.72 3.03
N LYS A 113 19.42 10.39 2.23
CA LYS A 113 19.85 11.43 1.30
C LYS A 113 19.92 12.80 1.99
N ASN A 114 20.97 13.57 1.67
CA ASN A 114 21.20 14.95 2.13
C ASN A 114 21.24 15.18 3.66
N ASN A 115 21.60 14.18 4.48
CA ASN A 115 21.71 14.31 5.95
C ASN A 115 20.45 14.89 6.64
N GLY A 116 19.27 14.60 6.09
CA GLY A 116 17.98 15.09 6.60
C GLY A 116 16.75 14.45 5.92
N GLY A 117 16.98 13.54 4.97
CA GLY A 117 15.95 12.91 4.17
C GLY A 117 15.49 13.78 3.00
N THR A 118 15.13 13.15 1.89
CA THR A 118 14.55 13.82 0.73
C THR A 118 13.29 13.12 0.27
N THR A 119 12.27 13.90 -0.10
CA THR A 119 11.05 13.37 -0.72
C THR A 119 10.98 13.80 -2.18
N GLU A 120 11.01 12.82 -3.07
CA GLU A 120 10.95 13.01 -4.52
C GLU A 120 9.69 12.34 -5.09
N VAL A 121 9.28 12.81 -6.26
CA VAL A 121 8.17 12.23 -7.02
C VAL A 121 8.72 11.76 -8.35
N ILE A 122 8.46 10.51 -8.71
CA ILE A 122 8.59 10.06 -10.10
C ILE A 122 7.22 10.05 -10.75
N GLU A 123 7.07 10.78 -11.84
CA GLU A 123 5.88 10.85 -12.68
C GLU A 123 6.11 10.03 -13.96
N PHE A 124 5.19 9.12 -14.23
CA PHE A 124 5.17 8.25 -15.40
C PHE A 124 3.73 8.12 -15.91
N ASN A 125 3.01 9.24 -15.94
CA ASN A 125 1.63 9.32 -16.38
C ASN A 125 1.49 8.80 -17.81
N ALA A 126 0.37 8.13 -18.09
CA ALA A 126 0.05 7.73 -19.45
C ALA A 126 -0.35 8.99 -20.24
N LEU A 127 0.46 9.37 -21.23
CA LEU A 127 0.25 10.59 -22.01
C LEU A 127 -0.61 10.28 -23.23
N ALA A 128 -1.50 11.19 -23.62
CA ALA A 128 -2.21 11.04 -24.88
C ALA A 128 -1.21 10.94 -26.03
N ALA A 129 -1.44 10.02 -26.97
CA ALA A 129 -0.69 10.02 -28.22
C ALA A 129 -1.12 11.24 -29.06
N GLU A 130 -0.14 11.99 -29.56
CA GLU A 130 -0.36 13.27 -30.26
C GLU A 130 -0.48 13.08 -31.77
N THR A 131 0.02 11.96 -32.29
CA THR A 131 0.15 11.72 -33.73
C THR A 131 -1.05 10.99 -34.33
N GLY A 132 -2.05 11.77 -34.78
CA GLY A 132 -3.15 11.25 -35.61
C GLY A 132 -4.10 12.36 -36.06
N SER A 133 -4.27 12.58 -37.37
CA SER A 133 -5.12 13.65 -37.92
C SER A 133 -6.63 13.41 -37.76
N THR A 134 -7.02 12.29 -37.16
CA THR A 134 -8.40 11.85 -36.95
C THR A 134 -8.60 11.50 -35.48
N ALA A 135 -9.69 11.98 -34.88
CA ALA A 135 -10.06 11.61 -33.51
C ALA A 135 -10.10 10.08 -33.37
N PRO A 136 -9.30 9.47 -32.49
CA PRO A 136 -9.18 8.02 -32.43
C PRO A 136 -10.49 7.40 -31.94
N ARG A 137 -10.98 6.36 -32.64
CA ARG A 137 -12.21 5.64 -32.25
C ARG A 137 -12.06 4.98 -30.89
N ARG A 138 -10.84 4.56 -30.56
CA ARG A 138 -10.44 4.10 -29.22
C ARG A 138 -9.21 4.88 -28.77
N PRO A 139 -9.38 5.92 -27.94
CA PRO A 139 -8.26 6.66 -27.38
C PRO A 139 -7.29 5.73 -26.67
N ASN A 140 -6.00 5.92 -26.94
CA ASN A 140 -4.93 5.22 -26.27
C ASN A 140 -3.86 6.22 -25.82
N ALA A 141 -3.08 5.80 -24.84
CA ALA A 141 -2.04 6.59 -24.24
C ALA A 141 -0.69 5.86 -24.37
N ILE A 142 0.39 6.64 -24.33
CA ILE A 142 1.76 6.16 -24.28
C ILE A 142 1.98 5.57 -22.87
N PRO A 143 2.19 4.24 -22.72
CA PRO A 143 2.26 3.63 -21.40
C PRO A 143 3.51 4.04 -20.63
N GLY A 144 3.36 4.58 -19.43
CA GLY A 144 4.49 5.04 -18.62
C GLY A 144 5.00 4.05 -17.58
N THR A 145 4.14 3.11 -17.18
CA THR A 145 4.36 2.20 -16.06
C THR A 145 5.71 1.47 -16.07
N VAL A 146 6.06 0.80 -17.17
CA VAL A 146 7.23 -0.09 -17.21
C VAL A 146 8.52 0.72 -17.02
N ARG A 147 8.66 1.86 -17.71
CA ARG A 147 9.80 2.76 -17.54
C ARG A 147 9.79 3.44 -16.16
N GLY A 148 8.62 3.82 -15.65
CA GLY A 148 8.47 4.39 -14.31
C GLY A 148 8.98 3.45 -13.21
N MET A 149 8.49 2.21 -13.20
CA MET A 149 8.90 1.18 -12.24
C MET A 149 10.39 0.82 -12.37
N TYR A 150 10.90 0.74 -13.60
CA TYR A 150 12.32 0.51 -13.82
C TYR A 150 13.18 1.66 -13.31
N ALA A 151 12.79 2.91 -13.56
CA ALA A 151 13.52 4.07 -13.04
C ALA A 151 13.45 4.19 -11.52
N LEU A 152 12.32 3.84 -10.91
CA LEU A 152 12.15 3.74 -9.45
C LEU A 152 13.12 2.71 -8.85
N GLN A 153 13.15 1.49 -9.42
CA GLN A 153 14.06 0.42 -8.99
C GLN A 153 15.52 0.78 -9.23
N ALA A 154 15.85 1.37 -10.38
CA ALA A 154 17.22 1.76 -10.68
C ALA A 154 17.76 2.82 -9.71
N ARG A 155 16.90 3.72 -9.21
CA ARG A 155 17.30 4.78 -8.27
C ARG A 155 17.34 4.32 -6.82
N TYR A 156 16.38 3.49 -6.38
CA TYR A 156 16.17 3.18 -4.96
C TYR A 156 16.13 1.69 -4.64
N GLY A 157 16.23 0.83 -5.65
CA GLY A 157 16.23 -0.62 -5.50
C GLY A 157 17.57 -1.18 -5.03
N ARG A 158 17.53 -2.40 -4.50
CA ARG A 158 18.68 -3.18 -4.02
C ARG A 158 18.73 -4.56 -4.66
N LEU A 159 17.58 -5.15 -4.97
CA LEU A 159 17.51 -6.47 -5.59
C LEU A 159 17.62 -6.41 -7.13
N PRO A 160 18.08 -7.49 -7.78
CA PRO A 160 18.08 -7.55 -9.24
C PRO A 160 16.67 -7.44 -9.82
N TRP A 161 16.50 -6.60 -10.86
CA TRP A 161 15.24 -6.43 -11.62
C TRP A 161 14.56 -7.76 -11.95
N SER A 162 15.35 -8.76 -12.35
CA SER A 162 14.84 -10.06 -12.75
C SER A 162 14.10 -10.79 -11.62
N ARG A 163 14.51 -10.60 -10.36
CA ARG A 163 13.85 -11.19 -9.19
C ARG A 163 12.50 -10.54 -8.91
N LEU A 164 12.33 -9.25 -9.22
CA LEU A 164 11.10 -8.52 -8.95
C LEU A 164 9.98 -8.89 -9.92
N LEU A 165 10.32 -9.25 -11.16
CA LEU A 165 9.34 -9.63 -12.19
C LEU A 165 8.98 -11.12 -12.18
N ALA A 166 9.85 -11.98 -11.64
CA ALA A 166 9.65 -13.42 -11.63
C ALA A 166 8.30 -13.87 -11.02
N PRO A 167 7.81 -13.30 -9.90
CA PRO A 167 6.51 -13.67 -9.35
C PRO A 167 5.35 -13.35 -10.30
N ALA A 168 5.36 -12.18 -10.92
CA ALA A 168 4.34 -11.76 -11.88
C ALA A 168 4.33 -12.66 -13.12
N GLU A 169 5.51 -12.96 -13.68
CA GLU A 169 5.65 -13.91 -14.80
C GLU A 169 5.09 -15.29 -14.44
N ALA A 170 5.41 -15.80 -13.24
CA ALA A 170 4.90 -17.07 -12.76
C ALA A 170 3.37 -17.06 -12.65
N TYR A 171 2.76 -16.02 -12.07
CA TYR A 171 1.30 -15.90 -12.00
C TYR A 171 0.64 -15.81 -13.38
N ALA A 172 1.28 -15.14 -14.34
CA ALA A 172 0.74 -15.01 -15.70
C ALA A 172 0.81 -16.35 -16.46
N SER A 173 1.93 -17.05 -16.35
CA SER A 173 2.21 -18.29 -17.10
C SER A 173 1.59 -19.54 -16.46
N LEU A 174 1.68 -19.69 -15.14
CA LEU A 174 1.14 -20.85 -14.40
C LEU A 174 -0.32 -20.65 -13.97
N GLY A 175 -0.83 -19.44 -14.20
CA GLY A 175 -2.17 -19.01 -13.86
C GLY A 175 -2.36 -18.71 -12.38
N HIS A 176 -3.41 -17.95 -12.12
CA HIS A 176 -3.77 -17.52 -10.77
C HIS A 176 -5.29 -17.56 -10.58
N GLN A 177 -5.75 -17.66 -9.35
CA GLN A 177 -7.18 -17.56 -9.05
C GLN A 177 -7.69 -16.13 -9.24
N VAL A 178 -8.87 -15.96 -9.82
CA VAL A 178 -9.55 -14.68 -9.95
C VAL A 178 -10.02 -14.22 -8.56
N SER A 179 -9.64 -12.99 -8.16
CA SER A 179 -10.12 -12.41 -6.90
C SER A 179 -11.58 -11.97 -7.01
N ARG A 180 -12.26 -11.81 -5.87
CA ARG A 180 -13.61 -11.21 -5.83
C ARG A 180 -13.66 -9.85 -6.52
N ALA A 181 -12.64 -9.02 -6.28
CA ALA A 181 -12.55 -7.68 -6.83
C ALA A 181 -12.43 -7.72 -8.37
N LEU A 182 -11.55 -8.56 -8.91
CA LEU A 182 -11.42 -8.74 -10.36
C LEU A 182 -12.69 -9.29 -10.99
N ALA A 183 -13.32 -10.31 -10.38
CA ALA A 183 -14.59 -10.85 -10.87
C ALA A 183 -15.70 -9.79 -10.92
N ARG A 184 -15.78 -8.93 -9.88
CA ARG A 184 -16.72 -7.80 -9.86
C ARG A 184 -16.42 -6.82 -11.00
N ASP A 185 -15.16 -6.45 -11.19
CA ASP A 185 -14.76 -5.46 -12.20
C ASP A 185 -15.02 -5.97 -13.63
N ILE A 186 -14.78 -7.25 -13.90
CA ILE A 186 -15.12 -7.89 -15.18
C ILE A 186 -16.63 -7.80 -15.46
N ARG A 187 -17.46 -8.09 -14.45
CA ARG A 187 -18.93 -7.95 -14.61
C ARG A 187 -19.36 -6.50 -14.84
N LEU A 188 -18.75 -5.55 -14.13
CA LEU A 188 -19.06 -4.12 -14.26
C LEU A 188 -18.63 -3.55 -15.62
N ALA A 189 -17.49 -3.99 -16.17
CA ALA A 189 -17.05 -3.63 -17.51
C ALA A 189 -18.05 -4.13 -18.59
N GLY A 190 -18.72 -5.25 -18.32
CA GLY A 190 -19.84 -5.75 -19.10
C GLY A 190 -19.46 -6.12 -20.54
N PRO A 191 -20.43 -6.09 -21.48
CA PRO A 191 -20.20 -6.51 -22.87
C PRO A 191 -19.11 -5.73 -23.61
N SER A 192 -18.82 -4.50 -23.17
CA SER A 192 -17.85 -3.60 -23.83
C SER A 192 -16.42 -4.16 -23.80
N LEU A 193 -16.02 -4.78 -22.68
CA LEU A 193 -14.73 -5.46 -22.52
C LEU A 193 -14.56 -6.56 -23.57
N PHE A 194 -15.64 -7.31 -23.79
CA PHE A 194 -15.67 -8.43 -24.72
C PHE A 194 -15.92 -8.01 -26.15
N ILE A 195 -15.93 -6.72 -26.52
CA ILE A 195 -15.81 -6.35 -27.94
C ILE A 195 -14.42 -6.76 -28.46
N ASP A 196 -13.41 -6.75 -27.59
CA ASP A 196 -12.08 -7.22 -27.88
C ASP A 196 -12.01 -8.76 -27.85
N ARG A 197 -11.55 -9.36 -28.96
CA ARG A 197 -11.44 -10.81 -29.09
C ARG A 197 -10.36 -11.39 -28.19
N ASP A 198 -9.30 -10.65 -27.90
CA ASP A 198 -8.22 -11.12 -27.04
C ASP A 198 -8.65 -11.11 -25.58
N MET A 199 -9.51 -10.17 -25.17
CA MET A 199 -10.15 -10.21 -23.84
C MET A 199 -11.09 -11.40 -23.68
N ARG A 200 -11.84 -11.78 -24.73
CA ARG A 200 -12.69 -12.99 -24.69
C ARG A 200 -11.89 -14.25 -24.40
N LYS A 201 -10.72 -14.41 -25.02
CA LYS A 201 -9.87 -15.61 -24.85
C LYS A 201 -9.39 -15.80 -23.42
N ILE A 202 -9.20 -14.70 -22.69
CA ILE A 202 -8.66 -14.72 -21.32
C ILE A 202 -9.79 -14.80 -20.29
N PHE A 203 -10.86 -14.03 -20.50
CA PHE A 203 -11.86 -13.74 -19.46
C PHE A 203 -13.25 -14.34 -19.72
N LEU A 204 -13.46 -15.06 -20.82
CA LEU A 204 -14.68 -15.83 -21.06
C LEU A 204 -14.41 -17.34 -21.12
N HIS A 205 -15.41 -18.10 -20.68
CA HIS A 205 -15.54 -19.52 -20.97
C HIS A 205 -15.98 -19.75 -22.43
N ASN A 206 -15.89 -20.99 -22.89
CA ASN A 206 -16.32 -21.37 -24.26
C ASN A 206 -17.82 -21.13 -24.52
N ASP A 207 -18.63 -21.14 -23.47
CA ASP A 207 -20.07 -20.83 -23.54
C ASP A 207 -20.37 -19.32 -23.55
N GLY A 208 -19.33 -18.47 -23.49
CA GLY A 208 -19.43 -17.02 -23.48
C GLY A 208 -19.67 -16.41 -22.10
N SER A 209 -19.77 -17.21 -21.04
CA SER A 209 -19.91 -16.69 -19.67
C SER A 209 -18.57 -16.14 -19.13
N PRO A 210 -18.56 -15.04 -18.36
CA PRO A 210 -17.32 -14.52 -17.78
C PRO A 210 -16.71 -15.42 -16.71
N ILE A 211 -15.39 -15.39 -16.59
CA ILE A 211 -14.70 -16.05 -15.47
C ILE A 211 -15.14 -15.47 -14.12
N SER A 212 -15.25 -16.35 -13.13
CA SER A 212 -15.79 -16.05 -11.80
C SER A 212 -14.71 -16.15 -10.71
N GLU A 213 -15.01 -15.59 -9.54
CA GLU A 213 -14.17 -15.66 -8.34
C GLU A 213 -13.69 -17.10 -8.07
N GLY A 214 -12.40 -17.25 -7.75
CA GLY A 214 -11.76 -18.54 -7.43
C GLY A 214 -11.37 -19.39 -8.64
N GLN A 215 -11.92 -19.13 -9.83
CA GLN A 215 -11.51 -19.82 -11.06
C GLN A 215 -10.07 -19.44 -11.44
N ARG A 216 -9.35 -20.37 -12.07
CA ARG A 216 -7.97 -20.14 -12.53
C ARG A 216 -7.98 -19.49 -13.90
N VAL A 217 -7.26 -18.39 -14.05
CA VAL A 217 -7.03 -17.69 -15.33
C VAL A 217 -5.55 -17.76 -15.70
N PHE A 218 -5.27 -17.82 -17.00
CA PHE A 218 -3.94 -17.85 -17.58
C PHE A 218 -3.78 -16.67 -18.54
N GLN A 219 -2.62 -16.03 -18.53
CA GLN A 219 -2.30 -14.87 -19.37
C GLN A 219 -0.96 -15.12 -20.06
N LEU A 220 -0.93 -16.13 -20.94
CA LEU A 220 0.33 -16.67 -21.50
C LEU A 220 1.10 -15.62 -22.31
N GLU A 221 0.41 -14.78 -23.10
CA GLU A 221 1.05 -13.69 -23.84
C GLU A 221 1.63 -12.63 -22.89
N LEU A 222 0.93 -12.30 -21.80
CA LEU A 222 1.44 -11.38 -20.77
C LEU A 222 2.66 -11.99 -20.06
N GLY A 223 2.64 -13.28 -19.75
CA GLY A 223 3.78 -14.01 -19.20
C GLY A 223 5.00 -13.94 -20.13
N SER A 224 4.80 -14.08 -21.44
CA SER A 224 5.88 -13.90 -22.43
C SER A 224 6.44 -12.48 -22.45
N VAL A 225 5.58 -11.45 -22.35
CA VAL A 225 6.03 -10.05 -22.24
C VAL A 225 6.81 -9.84 -20.95
N LEU A 226 6.32 -10.31 -19.81
CA LEU A 226 7.01 -10.22 -18.52
C LEU A 226 8.36 -10.94 -18.54
N SER A 227 8.45 -12.10 -19.20
CA SER A 227 9.70 -12.83 -19.40
C SER A 227 10.72 -12.01 -20.21
N GLN A 228 10.27 -11.38 -21.29
CA GLN A 228 11.12 -10.47 -22.06
C GLN A 228 11.58 -9.28 -21.23
N LEU A 229 10.70 -8.68 -20.43
CA LEU A 229 11.07 -7.59 -19.52
C LEU A 229 12.06 -8.04 -18.45
N ARG A 230 11.88 -9.23 -17.89
CA ARG A 230 12.74 -9.83 -16.87
C ARG A 230 14.15 -10.06 -17.39
N ILE A 231 14.28 -10.54 -18.63
CA ILE A 231 15.57 -10.93 -19.25
C ILE A 231 16.26 -9.74 -19.92
N LYS A 232 15.52 -8.92 -20.68
CA LYS A 232 16.07 -7.87 -21.54
C LYS A 232 15.94 -6.46 -20.95
N GLY A 233 15.28 -6.32 -19.80
CA GLY A 233 15.02 -5.04 -19.15
C GLY A 233 13.84 -4.27 -19.76
N ALA A 234 13.51 -3.12 -19.16
CA ALA A 234 12.35 -2.31 -19.53
C ALA A 234 12.35 -1.80 -20.98
N GLY A 235 13.53 -1.62 -21.58
CA GLY A 235 13.68 -1.07 -22.93
C GLY A 235 12.95 -1.87 -24.01
N VAL A 236 12.80 -3.20 -23.85
CA VAL A 236 12.12 -4.06 -24.83
C VAL A 236 10.63 -3.77 -24.98
N PHE A 237 9.99 -3.17 -23.96
CA PHE A 237 8.59 -2.75 -24.05
C PHE A 237 8.39 -1.56 -24.98
N TYR A 238 9.39 -0.70 -25.04
CA TYR A 238 9.36 0.59 -25.76
C TYR A 238 10.18 0.58 -27.06
N SER A 239 10.88 -0.52 -27.32
CA SER A 239 11.67 -0.71 -28.53
C SER A 239 11.66 -2.19 -28.91
N GLY A 240 11.58 -2.51 -30.20
CA GLY A 240 11.60 -3.88 -30.69
C GLY A 240 10.21 -4.52 -30.80
N SER A 241 10.12 -5.83 -30.53
CA SER A 241 8.95 -6.66 -30.86
C SER A 241 7.71 -6.28 -30.06
N VAL A 242 7.82 -6.02 -28.75
CA VAL A 242 6.68 -5.65 -27.91
C VAL A 242 6.11 -4.29 -28.35
N ALA A 243 6.98 -3.30 -28.57
CA ALA A 243 6.58 -1.98 -29.08
C ALA A 243 5.86 -2.08 -30.43
N LYS A 244 6.35 -2.94 -31.35
CA LYS A 244 5.69 -3.19 -32.63
C LYS A 244 4.31 -3.82 -32.47
N VAL A 245 4.14 -4.76 -31.55
CA VAL A 245 2.85 -5.38 -31.24
C VAL A 245 1.87 -4.34 -30.70
N LEU A 246 2.30 -3.48 -29.77
CA LEU A 246 1.47 -2.42 -29.20
C LEU A 246 1.01 -1.42 -30.26
N SER A 247 1.95 -0.88 -31.05
CA SER A 247 1.64 0.06 -32.14
C SER A 247 0.72 -0.56 -33.20
N THR A 248 0.95 -1.82 -33.57
CA THR A 248 0.08 -2.52 -34.53
C THR A 248 -1.33 -2.74 -33.96
N GLY A 249 -1.43 -3.12 -32.68
CA GLY A 249 -2.70 -3.28 -31.98
C GLY A 249 -3.49 -1.98 -31.90
N ALA A 250 -2.81 -0.88 -31.55
CA ALA A 250 -3.35 0.47 -31.56
C ALA A 250 -3.91 0.87 -32.93
N ALA A 251 -3.13 0.69 -34.00
CA ALA A 251 -3.56 1.04 -35.36
C ALA A 251 -4.81 0.25 -35.81
N ARG A 252 -4.92 -1.04 -35.43
CA ARG A 252 -6.09 -1.89 -35.76
C ARG A 252 -7.40 -1.39 -35.15
N VAL A 253 -7.33 -0.63 -34.06
CA VAL A 253 -8.51 -0.07 -33.40
C VAL A 253 -8.64 1.44 -33.63
N GLU A 254 -7.95 1.96 -34.66
CA GLU A 254 -7.94 3.39 -35.00
C GLU A 254 -7.44 4.26 -33.84
N GLY A 255 -6.43 3.78 -33.10
CA GLY A 255 -5.70 4.52 -32.08
C GLY A 255 -4.44 5.19 -32.65
N ALA A 256 -3.87 6.13 -31.90
CA ALA A 256 -2.80 7.03 -32.37
C ALA A 256 -1.38 6.62 -31.95
N LEU A 257 -1.23 5.64 -31.03
CA LEU A 257 0.07 5.23 -30.50
C LEU A 257 1.08 4.76 -31.57
N THR A 258 2.20 5.49 -31.70
CA THR A 258 3.32 5.15 -32.59
C THR A 258 4.51 4.51 -31.84
N ILE A 259 5.42 3.88 -32.59
CA ILE A 259 6.66 3.34 -32.02
C ILE A 259 7.59 4.49 -31.59
N GLU A 260 7.56 5.60 -32.30
CA GLU A 260 8.35 6.80 -32.05
C GLU A 260 7.98 7.43 -30.71
N GLU A 261 6.68 7.59 -30.44
CA GLU A 261 6.16 8.07 -29.16
C GLU A 261 6.50 7.10 -28.01
N LEU A 262 6.34 5.79 -28.22
CA LEU A 262 6.78 4.78 -27.25
C LEU A 262 8.28 4.92 -26.93
N ARG A 263 9.12 5.10 -27.95
CA ARG A 263 10.57 5.21 -27.77
C ARG A 263 10.93 6.49 -27.00
N ALA A 264 10.27 7.59 -27.33
CA ALA A 264 10.54 8.93 -26.79
C ALA A 264 10.09 9.10 -25.33
N PHE A 265 9.09 8.37 -24.88
CA PHE A 265 8.54 8.52 -23.52
C PHE A 265 9.60 8.34 -22.42
N ALA A 266 9.73 9.29 -21.49
CA ALA A 266 10.57 9.14 -20.31
C ALA A 266 9.82 9.58 -19.05
N PRO A 267 9.99 8.89 -17.91
CA PRO A 267 9.45 9.35 -16.65
C PRO A 267 10.20 10.61 -16.18
N THR A 268 9.51 11.48 -15.47
CA THR A 268 10.05 12.74 -14.96
C THR A 268 10.21 12.66 -13.45
N TRP A 269 11.35 13.10 -12.93
CA TRP A 269 11.55 13.28 -11.50
C TRP A 269 11.30 14.73 -11.11
N ARG A 270 10.58 14.94 -10.01
CA ARG A 270 10.25 16.25 -9.47
C ARG A 270 10.43 16.27 -7.96
N ASP A 271 10.67 17.45 -7.42
CA ASP A 271 10.57 17.67 -5.98
C ASP A 271 9.10 17.55 -5.54
N SER A 272 8.89 17.02 -4.34
CA SER A 272 7.56 17.01 -3.73
C SER A 272 7.15 18.42 -3.29
N VAL A 273 5.84 18.70 -3.33
CA VAL A 273 5.28 19.85 -2.60
C VAL A 273 5.27 19.50 -1.12
N THR A 274 5.88 20.36 -0.32
CA THR A 274 6.00 20.21 1.13
C THR A 274 5.11 21.21 1.83
N LEU A 275 4.23 20.73 2.71
CA LEU A 275 3.28 21.53 3.46
C LEU A 275 3.43 21.23 4.95
N SER A 276 3.53 22.27 5.78
CA SER A 276 3.61 22.10 7.24
C SER A 276 2.20 22.00 7.83
N PHE A 277 2.04 21.11 8.81
CA PHE A 277 0.78 20.89 9.50
C PHE A 277 1.04 20.67 10.99
N GLY A 278 1.04 21.76 11.77
CA GLY A 278 1.49 21.71 13.15
C GLY A 278 2.93 21.21 13.24
N THR A 279 3.14 20.08 13.91
CA THR A 279 4.44 19.39 14.01
C THR A 279 4.69 18.35 12.92
N LEU A 280 3.71 18.11 12.04
CA LEU A 280 3.80 17.16 10.93
C LEU A 280 4.19 17.88 9.63
N VAL A 281 4.80 17.11 8.72
CA VAL A 281 5.12 17.56 7.37
C VAL A 281 4.40 16.67 6.37
N PHE A 282 3.61 17.28 5.50
CA PHE A 282 2.86 16.61 4.46
C PHE A 282 3.59 16.79 3.12
N HIS A 283 3.88 15.68 2.45
CA HIS A 283 4.47 15.68 1.11
C HIS A 283 3.46 15.17 0.09
N THR A 284 3.40 15.83 -1.07
CA THR A 284 2.55 15.40 -2.19
C THR A 284 3.21 15.71 -3.54
N ALA A 285 2.70 15.08 -4.60
CA ALA A 285 3.05 15.45 -5.96
C ALA A 285 2.60 16.88 -6.30
N PRO A 286 3.39 17.62 -7.12
CA PRO A 286 3.00 18.91 -7.66
C PRO A 286 1.94 18.77 -8.77
N PRO A 287 1.30 19.87 -9.21
CA PRO A 287 0.43 19.86 -10.39
C PRO A 287 1.13 19.26 -11.63
N PRO A 288 0.39 18.54 -12.50
CA PRO A 288 -1.08 18.45 -12.56
C PRO A 288 -1.70 17.45 -11.57
N ALA A 289 -0.91 16.72 -10.78
CA ALA A 289 -1.44 15.85 -9.73
C ALA A 289 -2.07 16.71 -8.62
N ALA A 290 -3.39 16.69 -8.52
CA ALA A 290 -4.13 17.57 -7.61
C ALA A 290 -4.60 16.89 -6.32
N GLY A 291 -4.67 15.55 -6.29
CA GLY A 291 -5.31 14.80 -5.20
C GLY A 291 -4.74 15.12 -3.81
N GLY A 292 -3.42 15.03 -3.65
CA GLY A 292 -2.79 15.29 -2.36
C GLY A 292 -2.82 16.76 -1.95
N LEU A 293 -2.79 17.70 -2.89
CA LEU A 293 -2.96 19.13 -2.61
C LEU A 293 -4.39 19.47 -2.17
N THR A 294 -5.41 18.91 -2.85
CA THR A 294 -6.81 19.07 -2.42
C THR A 294 -7.04 18.42 -1.06
N ALA A 295 -6.47 17.24 -0.80
CA ALA A 295 -6.52 16.61 0.52
C ALA A 295 -5.85 17.50 1.58
N ALA A 296 -4.68 18.07 1.30
CA ALA A 296 -4.02 18.98 2.23
C ALA A 296 -4.84 20.25 2.51
N ALA A 297 -5.51 20.82 1.50
CA ALA A 297 -6.45 21.93 1.70
C ALA A 297 -7.61 21.54 2.62
N MET A 298 -8.19 20.34 2.42
CA MET A 298 -9.25 19.82 3.29
C MET A 298 -8.74 19.61 4.72
N PHE A 299 -7.56 19.02 4.89
CA PHE A 299 -6.94 18.84 6.21
C PHE A 299 -6.69 20.17 6.91
N HIS A 300 -6.16 21.16 6.19
CA HIS A 300 -5.93 22.50 6.73
C HIS A 300 -7.24 23.11 7.25
N LEU A 301 -8.32 23.03 6.47
CA LEU A 301 -9.63 23.51 6.88
C LEU A 301 -10.24 22.70 8.04
N LEU A 302 -10.04 21.39 8.10
CA LEU A 302 -10.63 20.56 9.15
C LEU A 302 -9.93 20.71 10.50
N ALA A 303 -8.61 20.91 10.51
CA ALA A 303 -7.82 20.97 11.75
C ALA A 303 -7.55 22.38 12.26
N GLU A 304 -7.88 23.40 11.48
CA GLU A 304 -7.81 24.79 11.92
C GLU A 304 -8.59 24.97 13.24
N ASN A 305 -7.90 25.40 14.29
CA ASN A 305 -8.47 25.59 15.64
C ASN A 305 -9.31 24.39 16.11
N ASP A 306 -8.81 23.17 15.85
CA ASP A 306 -9.48 21.91 16.21
C ASP A 306 -10.92 21.77 15.67
N ARG A 307 -11.27 22.50 14.60
CA ARG A 307 -12.64 22.61 14.03
C ARG A 307 -13.35 21.26 13.91
N TYR A 308 -12.70 20.23 13.37
CA TYR A 308 -13.31 18.90 13.24
C TYR A 308 -13.52 18.19 14.59
N LEU A 309 -12.56 18.31 15.51
CA LEU A 309 -12.64 17.68 16.83
C LEU A 309 -13.73 18.34 17.68
N ASP A 310 -13.85 19.66 17.61
CA ASP A 310 -14.83 20.46 18.34
C ASP A 310 -16.25 20.36 17.75
N THR A 311 -16.38 19.92 16.49
CA THR A 311 -17.70 19.73 15.86
C THR A 311 -18.40 18.48 16.41
N PRO A 312 -19.69 18.57 16.80
CA PRO A 312 -20.50 17.43 17.22
C PRO A 312 -20.49 16.28 16.21
N ALA A 313 -20.50 15.03 16.69
CA ALA A 313 -20.28 13.86 15.85
C ALA A 313 -21.31 13.72 14.72
N ASP A 314 -22.56 14.13 14.95
CA ASP A 314 -23.66 14.15 14.00
C ASP A 314 -23.55 15.27 12.96
N GLU A 315 -22.83 16.36 13.25
CA GLU A 315 -22.56 17.46 12.32
C GLU A 315 -21.29 17.24 11.46
N ARG A 316 -20.39 16.36 11.88
CA ARG A 316 -19.09 16.14 11.20
C ARG A 316 -19.20 15.76 9.73
N ALA A 317 -20.24 15.01 9.35
CA ALA A 317 -20.48 14.65 7.96
C ALA A 317 -20.80 15.87 7.09
N HIS A 318 -21.62 16.80 7.61
CA HIS A 318 -21.94 18.05 6.97
C HIS A 318 -20.71 18.95 6.85
N LEU A 319 -19.96 19.12 7.94
CA LEU A 319 -18.69 19.85 7.93
C LEU A 319 -17.73 19.29 6.87
N PHE A 320 -17.55 17.98 6.82
CA PHE A 320 -16.67 17.34 5.85
C PHE A 320 -17.11 17.61 4.41
N ALA A 321 -18.42 17.56 4.13
CA ALA A 321 -18.97 17.91 2.82
C ALA A 321 -18.75 19.39 2.45
N GLU A 322 -18.97 20.31 3.40
CA GLU A 322 -18.78 21.75 3.20
C GLU A 322 -17.32 22.13 2.97
N VAL A 323 -16.39 21.50 3.70
CA VAL A 323 -14.95 21.65 3.50
C VAL A 323 -14.52 21.07 2.16
N SER A 324 -15.01 19.88 1.81
CA SER A 324 -14.71 19.26 0.52
C SER A 324 -15.08 20.18 -0.63
N LYS A 325 -16.31 20.72 -0.65
CA LYS A 325 -16.75 21.65 -1.71
C LYS A 325 -15.83 22.86 -1.85
N ARG A 326 -15.41 23.46 -0.74
CA ARG A 326 -14.52 24.63 -0.72
C ARG A 326 -13.11 24.30 -1.21
N ALA A 327 -12.55 23.17 -0.79
CA ALA A 327 -11.24 22.71 -1.27
C ALA A 327 -11.27 22.38 -2.78
N PHE A 328 -12.37 21.80 -3.27
CA PHE A 328 -12.55 21.53 -4.71
C PHE A 328 -12.79 22.80 -5.53
N ALA A 329 -13.44 23.81 -4.98
CA ALA A 329 -13.57 25.12 -5.62
C ALA A 329 -12.21 25.83 -5.69
N ASP A 330 -11.48 25.87 -4.58
CA ASP A 330 -10.12 26.43 -4.51
C ASP A 330 -9.17 25.76 -5.52
N ARG A 331 -9.25 24.43 -5.68
CA ARG A 331 -8.48 23.67 -6.67
C ARG A 331 -8.56 24.25 -8.08
N GLN A 332 -9.74 24.75 -8.49
CA GLN A 332 -9.92 25.29 -9.84
C GLN A 332 -9.07 26.53 -10.10
N THR A 333 -8.67 27.26 -9.04
CA THR A 333 -7.88 28.48 -9.15
C THR A 333 -6.40 28.23 -9.46
N TRP A 334 -5.86 27.07 -9.08
CA TRP A 334 -4.42 26.78 -9.19
C TRP A 334 -4.06 25.56 -10.05
N ILE A 335 -5.00 24.67 -10.37
CA ILE A 335 -4.69 23.44 -11.13
C ILE A 335 -4.13 23.71 -12.54
N ASN A 336 -4.59 24.78 -13.19
CA ASN A 336 -4.17 25.19 -14.53
C ASN A 336 -3.37 26.51 -14.50
N ALA A 337 -2.94 26.97 -13.33
CA ALA A 337 -2.18 28.20 -13.24
C ALA A 337 -0.78 28.02 -13.88
N GLU A 338 -0.35 28.99 -14.68
CA GLU A 338 0.99 28.99 -15.30
C GLU A 338 2.10 28.88 -14.25
N LYS A 339 1.88 29.46 -13.07
CA LYS A 339 2.73 29.33 -11.91
C LYS A 339 1.94 28.82 -10.73
N PHE A 340 2.27 27.60 -10.29
CA PHE A 340 1.72 27.05 -9.06
C PHE A 340 2.27 27.83 -7.85
N VAL A 341 1.35 28.37 -7.06
CA VAL A 341 1.61 28.86 -5.70
C VAL A 341 0.97 27.85 -4.75
N ALA A 342 1.71 27.43 -3.72
CA ALA A 342 1.22 26.50 -2.71
C ALA A 342 -0.06 27.03 -2.01
N LEU A 343 -0.69 26.18 -1.21
CA LEU A 343 -1.97 26.47 -0.54
C LEU A 343 -1.99 27.86 0.12
N ASP A 344 -2.89 28.72 -0.33
CA ASP A 344 -3.17 30.02 0.30
C ASP A 344 -4.15 29.82 1.47
N SER A 345 -3.59 29.78 2.68
CA SER A 345 -4.38 29.59 3.90
C SER A 345 -5.42 30.69 4.10
N SER A 346 -5.08 31.94 3.80
CA SER A 346 -5.98 33.08 3.99
C SER A 346 -7.19 32.97 3.07
N ARG A 347 -6.99 32.55 1.82
CA ARG A 347 -8.08 32.30 0.86
C ARG A 347 -8.96 31.13 1.30
N LEU A 348 -8.36 30.02 1.70
CA LEU A 348 -9.08 28.85 2.22
C LEU A 348 -9.93 29.21 3.45
N GLN A 349 -9.36 29.93 4.41
CA GLN A 349 -10.06 30.40 5.61
C GLN A 349 -11.20 31.35 5.27
N SER A 350 -10.96 32.28 4.34
CA SER A 350 -12.01 33.20 3.87
C SER A 350 -13.19 32.47 3.27
N ALA A 351 -12.96 31.35 2.56
CA ALA A 351 -14.03 30.52 2.02
C ALA A 351 -14.93 29.92 3.12
N MET A 352 -14.39 29.66 4.32
CA MET A 352 -15.16 29.15 5.46
C MET A 352 -16.05 30.19 6.14
N SER A 353 -15.88 31.49 5.85
CA SER A 353 -16.73 32.55 6.45
C SER A 353 -18.23 32.39 6.14
N SER A 354 -18.56 31.71 5.03
CA SER A 354 -19.94 31.42 4.60
C SER A 354 -20.48 30.09 5.13
N TYR A 355 -19.71 29.34 5.92
CA TYR A 355 -20.13 28.06 6.47
C TYR A 355 -21.30 28.20 7.44
N ASN A 356 -22.27 27.30 7.33
CA ASN A 356 -23.41 27.20 8.23
C ASN A 356 -23.64 25.72 8.56
N SER A 357 -23.70 25.35 9.84
CA SER A 357 -23.89 23.96 10.26
C SER A 357 -25.26 23.38 9.87
N ASN A 358 -26.25 24.24 9.66
CA ASN A 358 -27.64 23.82 9.36
C ASN A 358 -28.01 23.97 7.88
N GLN A 359 -27.10 24.49 7.04
CA GLN A 359 -27.42 24.75 5.64
C GLN A 359 -26.21 24.51 4.73
N ALA A 360 -26.43 23.70 3.69
CA ALA A 360 -25.43 23.46 2.67
C ALA A 360 -25.17 24.71 1.81
N THR A 361 -23.90 25.01 1.56
CA THR A 361 -23.52 26.10 0.64
C THR A 361 -23.76 25.66 -0.80
N VAL A 362 -24.45 26.50 -1.56
CA VAL A 362 -24.68 26.30 -3.01
C VAL A 362 -23.36 26.47 -3.74
N SER A 363 -22.98 25.51 -4.59
CA SER A 363 -21.63 25.41 -5.19
C SER A 363 -21.26 26.65 -6.02
N GLU A 364 -22.23 27.28 -6.67
CA GLU A 364 -22.09 28.50 -7.47
C GLU A 364 -21.66 29.72 -6.63
N LYS A 365 -21.77 29.65 -5.29
CA LYS A 365 -21.30 30.71 -4.38
C LYS A 365 -19.85 30.53 -3.93
N LEU A 366 -19.19 29.43 -4.33
CA LEU A 366 -17.83 29.09 -3.93
C LEU A 366 -16.77 29.40 -5.00
N SER A 367 -17.20 29.78 -6.20
CA SER A 367 -16.35 30.09 -7.36
C SER A 367 -15.85 31.53 -7.36
#